data_AF-A0A853EMH8-F1
#
_entry.id   AF-A0A853EMH8-F1
#
_cell.length_a   1.000
_cell.length_b   1.000
_cell.length_c   1.000
_cell.angle_alpha   90.00
_cell.angle_beta   90.00
_cell.angle_gamma   90.00
#
_symmetry.space_group_name_H-M   'P 1'
#
loop_
_entity.id
_entity.type
_entity.pdbx_description
1 polymer ?
#
loop_
_entity_poly.entity_id
_entity_poly.type
_entity_poly.pdbx_seq_one_letter_code
_entity_poly.pdbx_strand_id
1 'polypeptide(L)'
;GKTEAFLHPILDHVLRARAQGVAGLKALILYPMNALATDQASRLARLITSDPALSQVRAALYTGDSTTTPHTTVTPHSLITDRYEIRRTPPDILLTNYKMLDQLLLRPEDQELWKASAQSLTYLVLDEFHTYDGAQGTDVAMLLRRLGLAIRAHLPADDPRAEAFAASPLGPIAPVATSATLGDGGDPGSILAFAHDVFGLPLPPEAVITETRTPLPDWVAPYRQATTAEGLQPRALRTLSTPELQALARGDHALNQADTVPSPASDQTSTGLLEAVVSHLYQRNGEPPAAGSLDTPTLASALQAHPDVLDMV
;
A
#
# COMPACT_ATOMS: atom_id res chain seq x y z
N GLY A 1 -4.85 -7.36 -1.79
CA GLY A 1 -4.18 -6.20 -1.16
C GLY A 1 -2.69 -6.41 -0.97
N LYS A 2 -1.98 -6.97 -1.97
CA LYS A 2 -0.56 -7.33 -1.84
C LYS A 2 0.31 -6.07 -1.65
N THR A 3 0.07 -5.05 -2.46
CA THR A 3 0.84 -3.79 -2.41
C THR A 3 0.68 -3.09 -1.06
N GLU A 4 -0.55 -3.01 -0.55
CA GLU A 4 -0.87 -2.33 0.72
C GLU A 4 -0.14 -2.97 1.90
N ALA A 5 -0.03 -4.31 1.87
CA ALA A 5 0.56 -5.10 2.95
C ALA A 5 2.02 -4.72 3.24
N PHE A 6 2.80 -4.32 2.23
CA PHE A 6 4.16 -3.81 2.44
C PHE A 6 4.23 -2.29 2.41
N LEU A 7 3.39 -1.62 1.61
CA LEU A 7 3.54 -0.18 1.37
C LEU A 7 3.16 0.65 2.59
N HIS A 8 2.07 0.33 3.30
CA HIS A 8 1.65 1.11 4.47
C HIS A 8 2.65 1.01 5.63
N PRO A 9 3.16 -0.18 6.01
CA PRO A 9 4.24 -0.27 7.00
C PRO A 9 5.50 0.49 6.61
N ILE A 10 5.87 0.48 5.32
CA ILE A 10 7.00 1.25 4.80
C ILE A 10 6.74 2.75 4.97
N LEU A 11 5.57 3.26 4.58
CA LEU A 11 5.24 4.68 4.70
C LEU A 11 5.23 5.14 6.16
N ASP A 12 4.64 4.37 7.07
CA ASP A 12 4.70 4.65 8.51
C ASP A 12 6.15 4.75 9.00
N HIS A 13 6.99 3.77 8.64
CA HIS A 13 8.41 3.80 9.01
C HIS A 13 9.13 5.02 8.42
N VAL A 14 8.87 5.37 7.16
CA VAL A 14 9.45 6.55 6.50
C VAL A 14 9.10 7.82 7.28
N LEU A 15 7.85 8.00 7.67
CA LEU A 15 7.41 9.17 8.44
C LEU A 15 8.12 9.25 9.80
N ARG A 16 8.18 8.13 10.54
CA ARG A 16 8.89 8.06 11.83
C ARG A 16 10.38 8.34 11.70
N ALA A 17 11.05 7.73 10.73
CA ALA A 17 12.47 7.93 10.47
C ALA A 17 12.78 9.39 10.12
N ARG A 18 11.92 10.03 9.31
CA ARG A 18 12.09 11.43 8.95
C ARG A 18 11.81 12.41 10.07
N ALA A 19 10.85 12.12 10.94
CA ALA A 19 10.64 12.89 12.16
C ALA A 19 11.89 12.87 13.08
N GLN A 20 12.71 11.82 12.98
CA GLN A 20 14.00 11.69 13.66
C GLN A 20 15.19 12.27 12.88
N GLY A 21 14.95 12.89 11.72
CA GLY A 21 16.00 13.47 10.87
C GLY A 21 16.81 12.45 10.05
N VAL A 22 16.38 11.20 9.96
CA VAL A 22 17.07 10.16 9.18
C VAL A 22 16.88 10.42 7.69
N ALA A 23 17.98 10.68 6.97
CA ALA A 23 18.02 10.80 5.51
C ALA A 23 18.27 9.44 4.82
N GLY A 24 18.40 9.42 3.50
CA GLY A 24 18.71 8.19 2.74
C GLY A 24 17.50 7.30 2.44
N LEU A 25 17.74 6.26 1.64
CA LEU A 25 16.74 5.23 1.33
C LEU A 25 16.32 4.50 2.61
N LYS A 26 15.03 4.37 2.84
CA LYS A 26 14.47 3.47 3.86
C LYS A 26 13.92 2.18 3.24
N ALA A 27 13.44 2.25 1.99
CA ALA A 27 12.90 1.10 1.28
C ALA A 27 13.37 1.04 -0.18
N LEU A 28 13.71 -0.17 -0.62
CA LEU A 28 13.99 -0.52 -2.02
C LEU A 28 12.94 -1.52 -2.48
N ILE A 29 12.21 -1.22 -3.56
CA ILE A 29 11.16 -2.06 -4.11
C ILE A 29 11.56 -2.49 -5.52
N LEU A 30 11.71 -3.80 -5.70
CA LEU A 30 12.07 -4.44 -6.96
C LEU A 30 10.82 -5.01 -7.62
N TYR A 31 10.56 -4.54 -8.84
CA TYR A 31 9.55 -5.12 -9.71
C TYR A 31 10.22 -5.95 -10.82
N PRO A 32 9.59 -7.02 -11.31
CA PRO A 32 10.13 -7.85 -12.39
C PRO A 32 10.15 -7.10 -13.74
N MET A 33 9.23 -6.15 -13.95
CA MET A 33 9.03 -5.47 -15.23
C MET A 33 8.86 -3.96 -15.06
N ASN A 34 9.38 -3.18 -16.01
CA ASN A 34 9.25 -1.71 -16.00
C ASN A 34 7.79 -1.25 -15.99
N ALA A 35 6.91 -1.91 -16.75
CA ALA A 35 5.50 -1.53 -16.81
C ALA A 35 4.83 -1.60 -15.44
N LEU A 36 5.10 -2.66 -14.67
CA LEU A 36 4.58 -2.81 -13.31
C LEU A 36 5.19 -1.75 -12.38
N ALA A 37 6.50 -1.49 -12.48
CA ALA A 37 7.15 -0.43 -11.71
C ALA A 37 6.51 0.95 -11.98
N THR A 38 6.22 1.27 -13.24
CA THR A 38 5.60 2.55 -13.65
C THR A 38 4.16 2.69 -13.14
N ASP A 39 3.37 1.61 -13.21
CA ASP A 39 2.00 1.60 -12.66
C ASP A 39 2.01 1.83 -11.14
N GLN A 40 2.85 1.08 -10.42
CA GLN A 40 2.97 1.22 -8.97
C GLN A 40 3.57 2.57 -8.56
N ALA A 41 4.51 3.12 -9.34
CA ALA A 41 5.02 4.47 -9.15
C ALA A 41 3.92 5.53 -9.28
N SER A 42 3.08 5.42 -10.31
CA SER A 42 1.95 6.33 -10.53
C SER A 42 0.95 6.27 -9.37
N ARG A 43 0.72 5.08 -8.82
CA ARG A 43 -0.15 4.88 -7.67
C ARG A 43 0.42 5.47 -6.38
N LEU A 44 1.70 5.26 -6.12
CA LEU A 44 2.41 5.85 -4.98
C LEU A 44 2.46 7.38 -5.08
N ALA A 45 2.67 7.92 -6.28
CA ALA A 45 2.68 9.35 -6.54
C ALA A 45 1.34 10.01 -6.19
N ARG A 46 0.23 9.40 -6.60
CA ARG A 46 -1.12 9.83 -6.20
C ARG A 46 -1.30 9.79 -4.69
N LEU A 47 -0.93 8.69 -4.04
CA LEU A 47 -1.04 8.53 -2.59
C LEU A 47 -0.29 9.65 -1.85
N ILE A 48 0.99 9.87 -2.18
CA ILE A 48 1.84 10.89 -1.56
C ILE A 48 1.27 12.31 -1.76
N THR A 49 0.78 12.62 -2.96
CA THR A 49 0.28 13.97 -3.28
C THR A 49 -1.13 14.23 -2.77
N SER A 50 -1.94 13.18 -2.56
CA SER A 50 -3.31 13.30 -2.06
C SER A 50 -3.40 13.43 -0.53
N ASP A 51 -2.39 12.96 0.19
CA ASP A 51 -2.36 13.01 1.66
C ASP A 51 -1.34 14.04 2.16
N PRO A 52 -1.77 15.15 2.79
CA PRO A 52 -0.86 16.15 3.36
C PRO A 52 0.16 15.59 4.36
N ALA A 53 -0.15 14.51 5.07
CA ALA A 53 0.78 13.85 5.99
C ALA A 53 1.98 13.25 5.26
N LEU A 54 1.83 12.89 3.99
CA LEU A 54 2.88 12.34 3.13
C LEU A 54 3.60 13.41 2.30
N SER A 55 3.21 14.69 2.40
CA SER A 55 3.71 15.78 1.54
C SER A 55 5.23 15.91 1.48
N GLN A 56 5.93 15.47 2.53
CA GLN A 56 7.38 15.53 2.54
C GLN A 56 8.03 14.27 1.95
N VAL A 57 7.34 13.13 1.87
CA VAL A 57 7.91 11.83 1.47
C VAL A 57 8.50 11.92 0.06
N ARG A 58 9.76 11.49 -0.08
CA ARG A 58 10.43 11.43 -1.37
C ARG A 58 10.42 10.01 -1.89
N ALA A 59 9.80 9.80 -3.04
CA ALA A 59 9.85 8.51 -3.73
C ALA A 59 10.34 8.70 -5.17
N ALA A 60 11.11 7.73 -5.66
CA ALA A 60 11.69 7.77 -6.98
C ALA A 60 11.43 6.48 -7.76
N LEU A 61 11.36 6.63 -9.08
CA LEU A 61 11.36 5.52 -10.03
C LEU A 61 12.69 5.55 -10.81
N TYR A 62 13.47 4.48 -10.69
CA TYR A 62 14.71 4.30 -11.44
C TYR A 62 14.59 3.07 -12.33
N THR A 63 14.21 3.29 -13.58
CA THR A 63 14.10 2.25 -14.61
C THR A 63 15.01 2.55 -15.79
N GLY A 64 15.16 1.57 -16.70
CA GLY A 64 15.94 1.72 -17.92
C GLY A 64 15.33 2.72 -18.91
N ASP A 65 14.03 2.97 -18.79
CA ASP A 65 13.30 3.92 -19.62
C ASP A 65 13.61 5.35 -19.17
N SER A 66 14.37 6.09 -19.98
CA SER A 66 14.54 7.53 -19.78
C SER A 66 13.25 8.23 -20.13
N THR A 67 12.57 8.81 -19.14
CA THR A 67 11.48 9.76 -19.39
C THR A 67 12.02 10.93 -20.20
N THR A 68 11.32 11.33 -21.27
CA THR A 68 11.69 12.49 -22.10
C THR A 68 11.82 13.78 -21.30
N THR A 69 11.12 13.88 -20.17
CA THR A 69 11.25 14.96 -19.19
C THR A 69 11.45 14.37 -17.79
N PRO A 70 12.68 14.39 -17.25
CA PRO A 70 12.93 13.93 -15.89
C PRO A 70 12.24 14.82 -14.84
N HIS A 71 11.69 14.21 -13.81
CA HIS A 71 11.07 14.91 -12.68
C HIS A 71 12.02 14.92 -11.48
N THR A 72 12.23 16.10 -10.89
CA THR A 72 13.05 16.29 -9.68
C THR A 72 12.23 16.25 -8.38
N THR A 73 10.90 16.25 -8.50
CA THR A 73 9.95 16.22 -7.37
C THR A 73 8.82 15.24 -7.67
N VAL A 74 8.15 14.78 -6.61
CA VAL A 74 6.94 13.95 -6.76
C VAL A 74 5.79 14.84 -7.23
N THR A 75 5.09 14.41 -8.27
CA THR A 75 3.89 15.05 -8.83
C THR A 75 2.70 14.08 -8.73
N PRO A 76 1.45 14.51 -8.96
CA PRO A 76 0.31 13.59 -8.91
C PRO A 76 0.37 12.40 -9.90
N HIS A 77 1.22 12.49 -10.91
CA HIS A 77 1.31 11.51 -11.99
C HIS A 77 2.68 10.81 -12.09
N SER A 78 3.69 11.30 -11.39
CA SER A 78 5.06 10.80 -11.56
C SER A 78 5.88 10.99 -10.29
N LEU A 79 6.71 9.99 -9.98
CA LEU A 79 7.74 10.06 -8.95
C LEU A 79 8.96 10.84 -9.45
N ILE A 80 9.96 11.00 -8.58
CA ILE A 80 11.26 11.53 -9.00
C ILE A 80 11.88 10.53 -10.00
N THR A 81 12.22 11.00 -11.21
CA THR A 81 12.88 10.19 -12.26
C THR A 81 14.23 10.77 -12.67
N ASP A 82 14.55 11.98 -12.23
CA ASP A 82 15.84 12.61 -12.49
C ASP A 82 16.97 11.89 -11.73
N ARG A 83 17.86 11.22 -12.46
CA ARG A 83 18.96 10.42 -11.88
C ARG A 83 19.95 11.27 -11.09
N TYR A 84 20.15 12.54 -11.48
CA TYR A 84 21.05 13.44 -10.76
C TYR A 84 20.44 13.81 -9.40
N GLU A 85 19.14 14.12 -9.36
CA GLU A 85 18.41 14.39 -8.12
C GLU A 85 18.34 13.18 -7.21
N ILE A 86 18.13 11.96 -7.74
CA ILE A 86 18.14 10.71 -6.96
C ILE A 86 19.48 10.51 -6.25
N ARG A 87 20.61 10.81 -6.91
CA ARG A 87 21.95 10.70 -6.29
C ARG A 87 22.22 11.83 -5.30
N ARG A 88 21.90 13.07 -5.70
CA ARG A 88 22.21 14.27 -4.94
C ARG A 88 21.41 14.32 -3.63
N THR A 89 20.15 13.90 -3.69
CA THR A 89 19.24 13.85 -2.56
C THR A 89 18.48 12.53 -2.58
N PRO A 90 19.08 11.45 -2.04
CA PRO A 90 18.47 10.12 -1.99
C PRO A 90 16.99 10.16 -1.56
N PRO A 91 16.09 9.47 -2.29
CA PRO A 91 14.69 9.37 -1.91
C PRO A 91 14.54 8.47 -0.68
N ASP A 92 13.38 8.54 -0.02
CA ASP A 92 13.03 7.62 1.06
C ASP A 92 12.66 6.22 0.53
N ILE A 93 12.03 6.18 -0.65
CA ILE A 93 11.59 4.95 -1.31
C ILE A 93 12.10 4.95 -2.76
N LEU A 94 12.76 3.88 -3.18
CA LEU A 94 13.19 3.67 -4.56
C LEU A 94 12.49 2.48 -5.19
N LEU A 95 11.76 2.73 -6.28
CA LEU A 95 11.17 1.70 -7.12
C LEU A 95 12.11 1.47 -8.30
N THR A 96 12.46 0.21 -8.53
CA THR A 96 13.35 -0.17 -9.63
C THR A 96 13.09 -1.62 -10.05
N ASN A 97 13.97 -2.17 -10.89
CA ASN A 97 13.99 -3.59 -11.24
C ASN A 97 15.39 -4.16 -10.97
N TYR A 98 15.53 -5.48 -10.98
CA TYR A 98 16.79 -6.15 -10.65
C TYR A 98 17.95 -5.76 -11.59
N LYS A 99 17.69 -5.54 -12.89
CA LYS A 99 18.72 -5.11 -13.85
C LYS A 99 19.24 -3.71 -13.53
N MET A 100 18.37 -2.82 -13.10
CA MET A 100 18.74 -1.46 -12.74
C MET A 100 19.40 -1.38 -11.37
N LEU A 101 18.98 -2.22 -10.41
CA LEU A 101 19.71 -2.41 -9.17
C LEU A 101 21.15 -2.87 -9.43
N ASP A 102 21.34 -3.84 -10.33
CA ASP A 102 22.69 -4.29 -10.72
C ASP A 102 23.55 -3.13 -11.26
N GLN A 103 22.98 -2.29 -12.12
CA GLN A 103 23.67 -1.09 -12.61
C GLN A 103 23.99 -0.09 -11.50
N LEU A 104 23.04 0.18 -10.61
CA LEU A 104 23.21 1.10 -9.48
C LEU A 104 24.31 0.64 -8.52
N LEU A 105 24.52 -0.67 -8.37
CA LEU A 105 25.57 -1.23 -7.51
C LEU A 105 26.97 -1.19 -8.17
N LEU A 106 27.05 -1.11 -9.49
CA LEU A 106 28.32 -1.15 -10.22
C LEU A 106 28.88 0.24 -10.57
N ARG A 107 28.01 1.23 -10.75
CA ARG A 107 28.40 2.56 -11.22
C ARG A 107 29.03 3.41 -10.11
N PRO A 108 30.25 3.96 -10.31
CA PRO A 108 30.89 4.84 -9.33
C PRO A 108 30.04 6.05 -8.95
N GLU A 109 29.33 6.64 -9.91
CA GLU A 109 28.49 7.82 -9.69
C GLU A 109 27.26 7.55 -8.80
N ASP A 110 26.88 6.27 -8.63
CA ASP A 110 25.75 5.86 -7.80
C ASP A 110 26.21 5.42 -6.39
N GLN A 111 27.52 5.42 -6.07
CA GLN A 111 28.03 5.02 -4.74
C GLN A 111 27.55 5.91 -3.59
N GLU A 112 27.42 7.22 -3.82
CA GLU A 112 26.95 8.13 -2.77
C GLU A 112 25.50 7.85 -2.34
N LEU A 113 24.68 7.26 -3.22
CA LEU A 113 23.33 6.79 -2.87
C LEU A 113 23.38 5.72 -1.77
N TRP A 114 24.25 4.72 -1.93
CA TRP A 114 24.41 3.61 -0.98
C TRP A 114 25.04 4.07 0.32
N LYS A 115 26.05 4.92 0.24
CA LYS A 115 26.70 5.52 1.40
C LYS A 115 25.72 6.33 2.26
N ALA A 116 24.92 7.19 1.62
CA ALA A 116 23.90 7.98 2.31
C ALA A 116 22.76 7.14 2.89
N SER A 117 22.61 5.89 2.42
CA SER A 117 21.50 5.00 2.80
C SER A 117 21.93 3.85 3.72
N ALA A 118 23.22 3.68 3.99
CA ALA A 118 23.75 2.50 4.67
C ALA A 118 23.12 2.28 6.06
N GLN A 119 22.89 3.37 6.79
CA GLN A 119 22.29 3.35 8.13
C GLN A 119 20.76 3.49 8.12
N SER A 120 20.12 3.69 6.96
CA SER A 120 18.67 3.94 6.87
C SER A 120 17.90 2.85 6.15
N LEU A 121 18.53 2.14 5.20
CA LEU A 121 17.86 1.10 4.42
C LEU A 121 17.40 -0.02 5.35
N THR A 122 16.08 -0.23 5.39
CA THR A 122 15.41 -1.13 6.33
C THR A 122 14.56 -2.16 5.61
N TYR A 123 13.98 -1.82 4.45
CA TYR A 123 13.12 -2.74 3.70
C TYR A 123 13.65 -3.00 2.29
N LEU A 124 13.60 -4.27 1.90
CA LEU A 124 13.78 -4.73 0.52
C LEU A 124 12.54 -5.52 0.11
N VAL A 125 11.79 -5.04 -0.87
CA VAL A 125 10.59 -5.71 -1.38
C VAL A 125 10.87 -6.31 -2.75
N LEU A 126 10.53 -7.58 -2.94
CA LEU A 126 10.51 -8.27 -4.23
C LEU A 126 9.06 -8.57 -4.59
N ASP A 127 8.53 -7.87 -5.59
CA ASP A 127 7.18 -8.13 -6.08
C ASP A 127 7.16 -9.23 -7.14
N GLU A 128 6.03 -9.91 -7.24
CA GLU A 128 5.82 -11.11 -8.05
C GLU A 128 6.96 -12.14 -7.89
N PHE A 129 7.17 -12.56 -6.65
CA PHE A 129 8.29 -13.40 -6.23
C PHE A 129 8.42 -14.70 -7.04
N HIS A 130 7.31 -15.22 -7.56
CA HIS A 130 7.28 -16.39 -8.44
C HIS A 130 8.03 -16.21 -9.76
N THR A 131 8.31 -14.97 -10.18
CA THR A 131 9.07 -14.68 -11.40
C THR A 131 10.58 -14.85 -11.24
N TYR A 132 11.07 -15.01 -10.01
CA TYR A 132 12.49 -15.17 -9.70
C TYR A 132 12.88 -16.65 -9.59
N ASP A 133 12.41 -17.52 -10.48
CA ASP A 133 12.76 -18.93 -10.46
C ASP A 133 13.98 -19.26 -11.34
N GLY A 134 14.50 -20.47 -11.19
CA GLY A 134 15.61 -21.01 -11.98
C GLY A 134 16.86 -20.10 -12.02
N ALA A 135 17.33 -19.80 -13.24
CA ALA A 135 18.53 -18.99 -13.46
C ALA A 135 18.34 -17.53 -12.99
N GLN A 136 17.17 -16.94 -13.25
CA GLN A 136 16.87 -15.57 -12.83
C GLN A 136 16.85 -15.46 -11.30
N GLY A 137 16.33 -16.46 -10.60
CA GLY A 137 16.39 -16.53 -9.14
C GLY A 137 17.80 -16.52 -8.59
N THR A 138 18.68 -17.30 -9.20
CA THR A 138 20.10 -17.36 -8.82
C THR A 138 20.78 -16.01 -9.00
N ASP A 139 20.54 -15.34 -10.13
CA ASP A 139 21.10 -14.01 -10.41
C ASP A 139 20.62 -12.97 -9.38
N VAL A 140 19.32 -12.98 -9.05
CA VAL A 140 18.76 -12.08 -8.03
C VAL A 140 19.32 -12.41 -6.65
N ALA A 141 19.45 -13.67 -6.28
CA ALA A 141 20.04 -14.09 -5.02
C ALA A 141 21.48 -13.54 -4.87
N MET A 142 22.31 -13.66 -5.91
CA MET A 142 23.67 -13.10 -5.91
C MET A 142 23.67 -11.57 -5.90
N LEU A 143 22.73 -10.94 -6.60
CA LEU A 143 22.56 -9.49 -6.58
C LEU A 143 22.22 -8.96 -5.18
N LEU A 144 21.33 -9.64 -4.44
CA LEU A 144 20.98 -9.26 -3.07
C LEU A 144 22.17 -9.38 -2.10
N ARG A 145 23.01 -10.41 -2.28
CA ARG A 145 24.27 -10.55 -1.53
C ARG A 145 25.23 -9.39 -1.82
N ARG A 146 25.32 -8.94 -3.09
CA ARG A 146 26.09 -7.75 -3.47
C ARG A 146 25.52 -6.46 -2.89
N LEU A 147 24.20 -6.31 -2.85
CA LEU A 147 23.56 -5.18 -2.16
C LEU A 147 23.97 -5.16 -0.68
N GLY A 148 23.87 -6.29 0.00
CA GLY A 148 24.29 -6.41 1.39
C GLY A 148 25.75 -6.03 1.63
N LEU A 149 26.66 -6.51 0.79
CA LEU A 149 28.07 -6.13 0.84
C LEU A 149 28.29 -4.62 0.62
N ALA A 150 27.56 -4.01 -0.34
CA ALA A 150 27.66 -2.58 -0.62
C ALA A 150 27.20 -1.74 0.57
N ILE A 151 26.08 -2.12 1.21
CA ILE A 151 25.59 -1.47 2.43
C ILE A 151 26.58 -1.64 3.57
N ARG A 152 27.07 -2.86 3.81
CA ARG A 152 28.05 -3.14 4.87
C ARG A 152 29.34 -2.35 4.69
N ALA A 153 29.83 -2.18 3.47
CA ALA A 153 31.06 -1.43 3.19
C ALA A 153 30.96 0.06 3.58
N HIS A 154 29.75 0.60 3.69
CA HIS A 154 29.51 2.00 4.07
C HIS A 154 29.03 2.18 5.52
N LEU A 155 28.87 1.11 6.29
CA LEU A 155 28.59 1.21 7.71
C LEU A 155 29.87 1.53 8.51
N PRO A 156 29.78 2.40 9.53
CA PRO A 156 30.85 2.53 10.53
C PRO A 156 31.18 1.18 11.18
N ALA A 157 32.44 1.00 11.59
CA ALA A 157 32.90 -0.27 12.17
C ALA A 157 32.22 -0.60 13.51
N ASP A 158 31.79 0.43 14.25
CA ASP A 158 31.09 0.39 15.53
C ASP A 158 29.57 0.48 15.41
N ASP A 159 29.03 0.51 14.18
CA ASP A 159 27.58 0.55 13.97
C ASP A 159 26.95 -0.79 14.41
N PRO A 160 25.94 -0.77 15.31
CA PRO A 160 25.31 -1.99 15.81
C PRO A 160 24.67 -2.86 14.70
N ARG A 161 24.32 -2.26 13.54
CA ARG A 161 23.80 -2.99 12.38
C ARG A 161 24.82 -3.95 11.77
N ALA A 162 26.11 -3.71 11.99
CA ALA A 162 27.18 -4.52 11.45
C ALA A 162 27.07 -5.99 11.92
N GLU A 163 26.66 -6.24 13.15
CA GLU A 163 26.57 -7.62 13.69
C GLU A 163 25.56 -8.47 12.92
N ALA A 164 24.47 -7.88 12.44
CA ALA A 164 23.42 -8.59 11.70
C ALA A 164 23.93 -9.24 10.39
N PHE A 165 25.00 -8.72 9.79
CA PHE A 165 25.59 -9.29 8.56
C PHE A 165 26.29 -10.64 8.78
N ALA A 166 26.55 -11.03 10.03
CA ALA A 166 27.04 -12.37 10.34
C ALA A 166 25.95 -13.45 10.20
N ALA A 167 24.68 -13.07 10.38
CA ALA A 167 23.54 -13.99 10.33
C ALA A 167 22.75 -13.92 9.01
N SER A 168 22.83 -12.79 8.29
CA SER A 168 22.10 -12.56 7.05
C SER A 168 22.97 -11.83 6.03
N PRO A 169 22.98 -12.22 4.74
CA PRO A 169 23.71 -11.49 3.71
C PRO A 169 23.17 -10.06 3.52
N LEU A 170 21.91 -9.83 3.85
CA LEU A 170 21.26 -8.51 3.80
C LEU A 170 21.42 -7.71 5.11
N GLY A 171 22.10 -8.28 6.12
CA GLY A 171 22.27 -7.66 7.43
C GLY A 171 20.92 -7.36 8.10
N PRO A 172 20.67 -6.12 8.55
CA PRO A 172 19.43 -5.76 9.24
C PRO A 172 18.26 -5.46 8.29
N ILE A 173 18.46 -5.52 6.96
CA ILE A 173 17.40 -5.23 5.99
C ILE A 173 16.36 -6.34 6.08
N ALA A 174 15.10 -5.97 6.32
CA ALA A 174 13.96 -6.86 6.31
C ALA A 174 13.54 -7.16 4.86
N PRO A 175 13.70 -8.41 4.38
CA PRO A 175 13.20 -8.80 3.08
C PRO A 175 11.69 -9.03 3.13
N VAL A 176 11.00 -8.59 2.09
CA VAL A 176 9.56 -8.81 1.89
C VAL A 176 9.38 -9.33 0.47
N ALA A 177 8.56 -10.36 0.32
CA ALA A 177 8.21 -10.93 -0.98
C ALA A 177 6.69 -11.01 -1.11
N THR A 178 6.17 -10.63 -2.28
CA THR A 178 4.75 -10.79 -2.61
C THR A 178 4.59 -11.74 -3.77
N SER A 179 3.66 -12.69 -3.69
CA SER A 179 3.36 -13.63 -4.78
C SER A 179 1.87 -13.91 -4.82
N ALA A 180 1.31 -14.02 -6.03
CA ALA A 180 -0.06 -14.45 -6.23
C ALA A 180 -0.21 -15.99 -6.31
N THR A 181 0.84 -16.72 -6.67
CA THR A 181 0.72 -18.12 -7.15
C THR A 181 1.53 -19.13 -6.34
N LEU A 182 2.49 -18.68 -5.52
CA LEU A 182 3.32 -19.56 -4.71
C LEU A 182 2.62 -20.08 -3.44
N GLY A 183 1.44 -19.55 -3.10
CA GLY A 183 0.77 -19.77 -1.81
C GLY A 183 -0.68 -20.26 -1.87
N ASP A 184 -1.21 -20.61 -3.05
CA ASP A 184 -2.59 -21.09 -3.17
C ASP A 184 -2.72 -22.53 -2.62
N GLY A 185 -2.98 -22.64 -1.31
CA GLY A 185 -3.42 -23.87 -0.64
C GLY A 185 -2.35 -24.94 -0.41
N GLY A 186 -1.07 -24.64 -0.60
CA GLY A 186 0.07 -25.55 -0.42
C GLY A 186 0.76 -25.45 0.95
N ASP A 187 1.69 -26.38 1.19
CA ASP A 187 2.62 -26.37 2.34
C ASP A 187 3.50 -25.10 2.32
N PRO A 188 3.47 -24.25 3.38
CA PRO A 188 4.36 -23.09 3.52
C PRO A 188 5.85 -23.42 3.41
N GLY A 189 6.24 -24.69 3.58
CA GLY A 189 7.62 -25.13 3.47
C GLY A 189 8.29 -24.80 2.13
N SER A 190 7.56 -24.89 1.01
CA SER A 190 8.14 -24.64 -0.33
C SER A 190 8.45 -23.16 -0.57
N ILE A 191 7.52 -22.26 -0.19
CA ILE A 191 7.73 -20.81 -0.30
C ILE A 191 8.83 -20.34 0.66
N LEU A 192 8.91 -20.93 1.86
CA LEU A 192 9.97 -20.63 2.82
C LEU A 192 11.35 -21.11 2.34
N ALA A 193 11.44 -22.30 1.76
CA ALA A 193 12.69 -22.82 1.19
C ALA A 193 13.16 -21.94 0.03
N PHE A 194 12.25 -21.54 -0.87
CA PHE A 194 12.58 -20.65 -1.97
C PHE A 194 12.99 -19.25 -1.47
N ALA A 195 12.28 -18.70 -0.48
CA ALA A 195 12.65 -17.44 0.17
C ALA A 195 14.04 -17.51 0.83
N HIS A 196 14.35 -18.63 1.47
CA HIS A 196 15.68 -18.88 2.03
C HIS A 196 16.76 -18.89 0.94
N ASP A 197 16.54 -19.53 -0.20
CA ASP A 197 17.53 -19.58 -1.28
C ASP A 197 17.82 -18.17 -1.84
N VAL A 198 16.75 -17.39 -2.09
CA VAL A 198 16.87 -16.03 -2.64
C VAL A 198 17.48 -15.07 -1.61
N PHE A 199 16.88 -14.96 -0.42
CA PHE A 199 17.29 -13.96 0.57
C PHE A 199 18.49 -14.39 1.43
N GLY A 200 18.77 -15.68 1.53
CA GLY A 200 19.91 -16.23 2.26
C GLY A 200 19.79 -16.17 3.78
N LEU A 201 18.57 -16.12 4.32
CA LEU A 201 18.29 -16.19 5.75
C LEU A 201 17.08 -17.09 6.04
N PRO A 202 17.04 -17.78 7.18
CA PRO A 202 15.88 -18.56 7.58
C PRO A 202 14.72 -17.63 7.96
N LEU A 203 13.53 -17.92 7.44
CA LEU A 203 12.28 -17.26 7.82
C LEU A 203 11.40 -18.27 8.56
N PRO A 204 10.75 -17.87 9.68
CA PRO A 204 9.89 -18.77 10.40
C PRO A 204 8.52 -18.90 9.70
N PRO A 205 7.72 -19.95 9.98
CA PRO A 205 6.43 -20.17 9.31
C PRO A 205 5.45 -18.99 9.41
N GLU A 206 5.46 -18.26 10.53
CA GLU A 206 4.65 -17.07 10.75
C GLU A 206 5.02 -15.87 9.85
N ALA A 207 6.16 -15.92 9.15
CA ALA A 207 6.50 -14.92 8.15
C ALA A 207 5.65 -15.05 6.87
N VAL A 208 4.96 -16.18 6.67
CA VAL A 208 4.07 -16.38 5.53
C VAL A 208 2.68 -15.84 5.87
N ILE A 209 2.35 -14.69 5.30
CA ILE A 209 1.02 -14.08 5.40
C ILE A 209 0.21 -14.49 4.18
N THR A 210 -0.93 -15.15 4.41
CA THR A 210 -1.86 -15.58 3.37
C THR A 210 -3.16 -14.80 3.43
N GLU A 211 -3.94 -14.82 2.34
CA GLU A 211 -5.29 -14.28 2.31
C GLU A 211 -6.30 -15.40 2.07
N THR A 212 -7.49 -15.27 2.65
CA THR A 212 -8.62 -16.17 2.36
C THR A 212 -9.67 -15.39 1.61
N ARG A 213 -9.94 -15.78 0.36
CA ARG A 213 -11.01 -15.18 -0.42
C ARG A 213 -12.35 -15.60 0.18
N THR A 214 -13.10 -14.63 0.69
CA THR A 214 -14.48 -14.85 1.15
C THR A 214 -15.43 -14.62 -0.02
N PRO A 215 -16.26 -15.61 -0.43
CA PRO A 215 -17.30 -15.38 -1.43
C PRO A 215 -18.22 -14.24 -1.03
N LEU A 216 -18.68 -13.44 -2.00
CA LEU A 216 -19.55 -12.30 -1.73
C LEU A 216 -20.79 -12.68 -0.89
N PRO A 217 -21.51 -13.78 -1.14
CA PRO A 217 -22.65 -14.16 -0.30
C PRO A 217 -22.29 -14.37 1.18
N ASP A 218 -21.13 -14.96 1.46
CA ASP A 218 -20.65 -15.25 2.81
C ASP A 218 -20.19 -13.97 3.51
N TRP A 219 -19.52 -13.07 2.78
CA TRP A 219 -19.10 -11.77 3.29
C TRP A 219 -20.31 -10.87 3.63
N VAL A 220 -21.37 -10.93 2.83
CA VAL A 220 -22.59 -10.12 3.01
C VAL A 220 -23.49 -10.65 4.13
N ALA A 221 -23.50 -11.95 4.38
CA ALA A 221 -24.39 -12.61 5.34
C ALA A 221 -24.47 -11.93 6.73
N PRO A 222 -23.35 -11.60 7.42
CA PRO A 222 -23.42 -10.93 8.73
C PRO A 222 -24.09 -9.55 8.66
N TYR A 223 -23.83 -8.78 7.61
CA TYR A 223 -24.42 -7.44 7.43
C TYR A 223 -25.92 -7.52 7.14
N ARG A 224 -26.36 -8.49 6.31
CA ARG A 224 -27.79 -8.75 6.08
C ARG A 224 -28.50 -9.16 7.37
N GLN A 225 -27.86 -10.00 8.18
CA GLN A 225 -28.41 -10.42 9.46
C GLN A 225 -28.59 -9.24 10.42
N ALA A 226 -27.58 -8.38 10.56
CA ALA A 226 -27.65 -7.17 11.38
C ALA A 226 -28.76 -6.21 10.87
N THR A 227 -28.81 -5.98 9.56
CA THR A 227 -29.82 -5.12 8.91
C THR A 227 -31.25 -5.66 9.12
N THR A 228 -31.44 -6.97 8.97
CA THR A 228 -32.74 -7.63 9.18
C THR A 228 -33.16 -7.61 10.65
N ALA A 229 -32.22 -7.76 11.59
CA ALA A 229 -32.49 -7.69 13.03
C ALA A 229 -33.06 -6.32 13.44
N GLU A 230 -32.64 -5.25 12.77
CA GLU A 230 -33.21 -3.90 12.93
C GLU A 230 -34.53 -3.68 12.19
N GLY A 231 -35.05 -4.69 11.49
CA GLY A 231 -36.28 -4.59 10.72
C GLY A 231 -36.15 -3.67 9.50
N LEU A 232 -34.93 -3.43 9.03
CA LEU A 232 -34.67 -2.62 7.85
C LEU A 232 -34.93 -3.43 6.58
N GLN A 233 -35.70 -2.85 5.67
CA GLN A 233 -35.99 -3.42 4.35
C GLN A 233 -35.37 -2.54 3.27
N PRO A 234 -34.55 -3.10 2.36
CA PRO A 234 -33.91 -2.31 1.32
C PRO A 234 -34.94 -1.82 0.29
N ARG A 235 -34.77 -0.58 -0.15
CA ARG A 235 -35.49 0.05 -1.25
C ARG A 235 -34.55 0.14 -2.44
N ALA A 236 -34.87 -0.55 -3.53
CA ALA A 236 -34.01 -0.52 -4.69
C ALA A 236 -33.94 0.91 -5.28
N LEU A 237 -32.76 1.36 -5.71
CA LEU A 237 -32.50 2.68 -6.28
C LEU A 237 -33.47 3.00 -7.42
N ARG A 238 -33.78 2.00 -8.26
CA ARG A 238 -34.74 2.11 -9.37
C ARG A 238 -36.19 2.39 -8.94
N THR A 239 -36.51 2.24 -7.66
CA THR A 239 -37.85 2.51 -7.09
C THR A 239 -37.97 3.88 -6.45
N LEU A 240 -36.85 4.60 -6.31
CA LEU A 240 -36.83 5.96 -5.77
C LEU A 240 -37.37 6.95 -6.81
N SER A 241 -38.10 7.94 -6.32
CA SER A 241 -38.57 9.06 -7.15
C SER A 241 -37.42 9.99 -7.53
N THR A 242 -37.60 10.78 -8.60
CA THR A 242 -36.60 11.77 -9.03
C THR A 242 -36.16 12.72 -7.91
N PRO A 243 -37.05 13.26 -7.05
CA PRO A 243 -36.64 14.08 -5.91
C PRO A 243 -35.78 13.33 -4.88
N GLU A 244 -36.11 12.07 -4.58
CA GLU A 244 -35.32 11.24 -3.65
C GLU A 244 -33.93 10.95 -4.22
N LEU A 245 -33.84 10.64 -5.52
CA LEU A 245 -32.55 10.45 -6.20
C LEU A 245 -31.70 11.73 -6.19
N GLN A 246 -32.33 12.90 -6.37
CA GLN A 246 -31.63 14.18 -6.29
C GLN A 246 -31.12 14.48 -4.87
N ALA A 247 -31.93 14.20 -3.84
CA ALA A 247 -31.52 14.36 -2.44
C ALA A 247 -30.35 13.43 -2.09
N LEU A 248 -30.42 12.17 -2.51
CA LEU A 248 -29.35 11.20 -2.34
C LEU A 248 -28.06 11.63 -3.05
N ALA A 249 -28.16 12.14 -4.28
CA ALA A 249 -27.00 12.60 -5.06
C ALA A 249 -26.34 13.87 -4.50
N ARG A 250 -27.11 14.74 -3.82
CA ARG A 250 -26.59 15.94 -3.16
C ARG A 250 -25.98 15.64 -1.80
N GLY A 251 -26.25 14.46 -1.23
CA GLY A 251 -25.93 14.17 0.16
C GLY A 251 -26.64 15.15 1.11
N ASP A 252 -27.88 15.54 0.77
CA ASP A 252 -28.68 16.47 1.57
C ASP A 252 -28.94 15.85 2.95
N HIS A 253 -28.03 16.12 3.90
CA HIS A 253 -28.30 15.89 5.30
C HIS A 253 -29.53 16.74 5.65
N ALA A 254 -30.53 16.14 6.28
CA ALA A 254 -31.57 16.89 6.97
C ALA A 254 -30.95 17.61 8.18
N LEU A 255 -30.16 18.66 7.92
CA LEU A 255 -29.74 19.66 8.89
C LEU A 255 -30.25 21.00 8.39
N ASN A 256 -31.15 21.57 9.17
CA ASN A 256 -31.65 22.94 9.00
C ASN A 256 -30.51 23.92 8.68
N GLN A 257 -30.71 24.73 7.63
CA GLN A 257 -30.23 26.10 7.43
C GLN A 257 -28.86 26.47 8.06
N ALA A 258 -27.79 26.40 7.26
CA ALA A 258 -26.74 27.45 7.19
C ALA A 258 -25.75 27.13 6.05
N ASP A 259 -25.55 28.09 5.16
CA ASP A 259 -24.61 28.09 4.03
C ASP A 259 -23.14 28.03 4.49
N THR A 260 -22.68 26.88 4.98
CA THR A 260 -21.24 26.61 5.15
C THR A 260 -20.92 25.18 4.78
N VAL A 261 -20.12 25.00 3.72
CA VAL A 261 -19.53 23.72 3.30
C VAL A 261 -18.73 23.14 4.48
N PRO A 262 -19.09 21.98 5.05
CA PRO A 262 -18.34 21.40 6.15
C PRO A 262 -17.01 20.81 5.63
N SER A 263 -15.94 20.96 6.42
CA SER A 263 -14.68 20.26 6.20
C SER A 263 -14.89 18.73 6.37
N PRO A 264 -14.36 17.87 5.47
CA PRO A 264 -14.68 16.44 5.41
C PRO A 264 -14.06 15.56 6.52
N ALA A 265 -13.67 16.13 7.66
CA ALA A 265 -12.78 15.48 8.64
C ALA A 265 -13.35 15.36 10.07
N SER A 266 -14.68 15.43 10.26
CA SER A 266 -15.28 15.11 11.57
C SER A 266 -16.08 13.79 11.52
N ASP A 267 -15.93 12.92 12.52
CA ASP A 267 -16.71 11.66 12.63
C ASP A 267 -18.23 11.88 12.59
N GLN A 268 -18.68 13.07 13.02
CA GLN A 268 -20.08 13.49 12.97
C GLN A 268 -20.58 13.68 11.53
N THR A 269 -19.74 14.19 10.62
CA THR A 269 -20.08 14.32 9.19
C THR A 269 -20.22 12.96 8.50
N SER A 270 -19.36 11.99 8.81
CA SER A 270 -19.43 10.64 8.23
C SER A 270 -20.66 9.88 8.70
N THR A 271 -20.97 9.95 10.00
CA THR A 271 -22.17 9.30 10.56
C THR A 271 -23.44 9.92 10.00
N GLY A 272 -23.53 11.25 9.93
CA GLY A 272 -24.70 11.93 9.35
C GLY A 272 -24.91 11.59 7.86
N LEU A 273 -23.84 11.25 7.13
CA LEU A 273 -23.93 10.89 5.71
C LEU A 273 -24.49 9.48 5.57
N LEU A 274 -24.00 8.56 6.41
CA LEU A 274 -24.53 7.21 6.51
C LEU A 274 -26.02 7.22 6.87
N GLU A 275 -26.43 8.03 7.85
CA GLU A 275 -27.84 8.20 8.21
C GLU A 275 -28.69 8.68 7.03
N ALA A 276 -28.24 9.73 6.33
CA ALA A 276 -28.96 10.28 5.18
C ALA A 276 -29.13 9.23 4.08
N VAL A 277 -28.05 8.55 3.68
CA VAL A 277 -28.07 7.52 2.64
C VAL A 277 -28.98 6.35 3.05
N VAL A 278 -28.84 5.84 4.28
CA VAL A 278 -29.67 4.74 4.78
C VAL A 278 -31.15 5.14 4.84
N SER A 279 -31.48 6.38 5.20
CA SER A 279 -32.88 6.84 5.24
C SER A 279 -33.58 6.82 3.87
N HIS A 280 -32.83 6.97 2.79
CA HIS A 280 -33.35 6.86 1.42
C HIS A 280 -33.39 5.42 0.91
N LEU A 281 -32.37 4.63 1.26
CA LEU A 281 -32.19 3.26 0.75
C LEU A 281 -32.89 2.19 1.59
N TYR A 282 -33.38 2.52 2.77
CA TYR A 282 -34.03 1.58 3.67
C TYR A 282 -35.33 2.14 4.23
N GLN A 283 -36.22 1.23 4.59
CA GLN A 283 -37.44 1.52 5.34
C GLN A 283 -37.56 0.58 6.54
N ARG A 284 -38.12 1.07 7.64
CA ARG A 284 -38.50 0.31 8.84
C ARG A 284 -40.00 0.50 9.03
N ASN A 285 -40.77 -0.58 8.99
CA ASN A 285 -42.24 -0.53 9.07
C ASN A 285 -42.93 0.36 8.00
N GLY A 286 -42.33 0.49 6.81
CA GLY A 286 -42.88 1.27 5.69
C GLY A 286 -42.52 2.76 5.69
N GLU A 287 -41.76 3.23 6.68
CA GLU A 287 -41.25 4.60 6.76
C GLU A 287 -39.72 4.63 6.78
N PRO A 288 -39.07 5.74 6.42
CA PRO A 288 -37.63 5.92 6.61
C PRO A 288 -37.25 5.71 8.09
N PRO A 289 -36.12 5.05 8.40
CA PRO A 289 -35.61 4.96 9.76
C PRO A 289 -35.38 6.37 10.34
N ALA A 290 -35.81 6.57 11.60
CA ALA A 290 -35.67 7.87 12.26
C ALA A 290 -34.19 8.24 12.47
N ALA A 291 -33.85 9.52 12.33
CA ALA A 291 -32.50 10.01 12.60
C ALA A 291 -32.05 9.68 14.03
N GLY A 292 -30.81 9.22 14.20
CA GLY A 292 -30.28 8.77 15.50
C GLY A 292 -30.85 7.46 16.04
N SER A 293 -31.72 6.76 15.29
CA SER A 293 -32.30 5.48 15.73
C SER A 293 -31.39 4.26 15.53
N LEU A 294 -30.30 4.42 14.77
CA LEU A 294 -29.33 3.38 14.45
C LEU A 294 -27.93 3.90 14.79
N ASP A 295 -27.06 3.03 15.30
CA ASP A 295 -25.67 3.39 15.52
C ASP A 295 -24.84 3.31 14.22
N THR A 296 -23.66 3.94 14.21
CA THR A 296 -22.78 4.00 13.03
C THR A 296 -22.42 2.61 12.46
N PRO A 297 -22.08 1.59 13.28
CA PRO A 297 -21.83 0.23 12.78
C PRO A 297 -23.04 -0.39 12.06
N THR A 298 -24.24 -0.16 12.55
CA THR A 298 -25.47 -0.68 11.94
C THR A 298 -25.76 0.04 10.62
N LEU A 299 -25.58 1.36 10.57
CA LEU A 299 -25.72 2.13 9.33
C LEU A 299 -24.73 1.66 8.26
N ALA A 300 -23.48 1.40 8.63
CA ALA A 300 -22.47 0.85 7.73
C ALA A 300 -22.86 -0.56 7.24
N SER A 301 -23.34 -1.41 8.15
CA SER A 301 -23.82 -2.77 7.82
C SER A 301 -25.00 -2.72 6.84
N ALA A 302 -25.93 -1.77 7.02
CA ALA A 302 -27.04 -1.57 6.10
C ALA A 302 -26.55 -1.26 4.68
N LEU A 303 -25.57 -0.36 4.50
CA LEU A 303 -25.01 -0.10 3.18
C LEU A 303 -24.29 -1.32 2.59
N GLN A 304 -23.50 -2.02 3.40
CA GLN A 304 -22.77 -3.23 2.99
C GLN A 304 -23.70 -4.41 2.65
N ALA A 305 -24.96 -4.37 3.11
CA ALA A 305 -25.98 -5.37 2.80
C ALA A 305 -26.89 -4.99 1.62
N HIS A 306 -26.83 -3.74 1.13
CA HIS A 306 -27.82 -3.22 0.19
C HIS A 306 -27.68 -3.86 -1.21
N PRO A 307 -28.75 -4.42 -1.81
CA PRO A 307 -28.67 -5.13 -3.10
C PRO A 307 -28.02 -4.33 -4.22
N ASP A 308 -28.44 -3.07 -4.44
CA ASP A 308 -27.86 -2.27 -5.53
C ASP A 308 -26.42 -1.84 -5.27
N VAL A 309 -25.97 -1.81 -4.00
CA VAL A 309 -24.56 -1.53 -3.67
C VAL A 309 -23.72 -2.77 -3.98
N LEU A 310 -24.26 -3.96 -3.69
CA LEU A 310 -23.61 -5.23 -4.00
C LEU A 310 -23.51 -5.48 -5.51
N ASP A 311 -24.51 -5.05 -6.29
CA ASP A 311 -24.49 -5.17 -7.75
C ASP A 311 -23.43 -4.26 -8.42
N MET A 312 -22.86 -3.29 -7.69
CA MET A 312 -21.78 -2.43 -8.19
C MET A 312 -20.37 -3.04 -8.01
N VAL A 313 -20.24 -4.09 -7.20
CA VAL A 313 -18.96 -4.73 -6.81
C VAL A 313 -18.73 -6.02 -7.59
#